data_AF-A0A378PP54-F1
#
_entry.id   AF-A0A378PP54-F1
#
_cell.length_a   1.000
_cell.length_b   1.000
_cell.length_c   1.000
_cell.angle_alpha   90.00
_cell.angle_beta   90.00
_cell.angle_gamma   90.00
#
_symmetry.space_group_name_H-M   'P 1'
#
loop_
_entity.id
_entity.type
_entity.pdbx_description
1 polymer ?
#
loop_
_entity_poly.entity_id
_entity_poly.type
_entity_poly.pdbx_seq_one_letter_code
_entity_poly.pdbx_strand_id
1 'polypeptide(L)'
;MQKFILIRGHQGSGKSTFAEQKIAEFKKEFPNGEIVHIENDKLLIDENGVYHWTPERIEKAVQIGQTAMKTAFEKARANPNLDILVINSNTNQKSSSCIHLLQSARKKGLVTEIYRLHNFFDNVHNVKRDDVLSAYVKLNNNQLRDEIHIDPIRPMSDDIKANIEKMSQFNNKKELPFDENRQSYITDEYLKYGKRNFIIKQSKTHPDLFVLKYKRDVFFNNNFDNALLEMRGTVIDRHNHIIIRPFKKVFNYSERIAKNSNYPINIDDTQLVDAVLKVNGFLGVCTYVALHDNHPSYHASFNHQVLYSTTGSLDSDFAKMNEIHCQKYEMLFKQYPNHTFLFEITDEKDVHIIKEVFGETLIGIIDVATGRQFDENELNAIADTFNAEQNAIGSGIKITRPQMITAITFGELKALLKTVEHEGFMVFDSQTKEMLFKLKSPYYLISKFLGRSKASNLGRKLDKRQVNEEYYPLIDYIKENQETFNQLSELDKIAFIQEFLKNV
;
A
#
# COMPACT_ATOMS: atom_id res chain seq x y z
N MET A 1 36.11 30.09 11.89
CA MET A 1 34.92 29.40 12.44
C MET A 1 34.26 28.57 11.35
N GLN A 2 34.23 27.24 11.49
CA GLN A 2 33.54 26.35 10.55
C GLN A 2 32.36 25.68 11.26
N LYS A 3 31.14 26.03 10.86
CA LYS A 3 29.92 25.62 11.56
C LYS A 3 28.90 24.99 10.61
N PHE A 4 28.26 23.92 11.06
CA PHE A 4 27.08 23.34 10.45
C PHE A 4 25.88 23.46 11.40
N ILE A 5 24.82 24.12 10.96
CA ILE A 5 23.57 24.26 11.69
C ILE A 5 22.49 23.39 11.02
N LEU A 6 21.90 22.49 11.80
CA LEU A 6 20.74 21.70 11.40
C LEU A 6 19.48 22.22 12.09
N ILE A 7 18.55 22.80 11.34
CA ILE A 7 17.26 23.26 11.87
C ILE A 7 16.20 22.18 11.60
N ARG A 8 15.38 21.87 12.61
CA ARG A 8 14.35 20.83 12.58
C ARG A 8 12.99 21.40 12.97
N GLY A 9 11.98 21.21 12.11
CA GLY A 9 10.65 21.76 12.32
C GLY A 9 9.65 21.35 11.24
N HIS A 10 8.36 21.41 11.54
CA HIS A 10 7.28 21.17 10.57
C HIS A 10 7.09 22.38 9.63
N GLN A 11 6.19 22.26 8.67
CA GLN A 11 5.73 23.38 7.84
C GLN A 11 5.03 24.41 8.73
N GLY A 12 5.42 25.69 8.62
CA GLY A 12 4.92 26.75 9.51
C GLY A 12 5.68 26.93 10.84
N SER A 13 6.80 26.24 11.07
CA SER A 13 7.61 26.41 12.29
C SER A 13 8.60 27.57 12.28
N GLY A 14 8.65 28.36 11.19
CA GLY A 14 9.56 29.51 11.06
C GLY A 14 11.01 29.16 10.72
N LYS A 15 11.28 27.98 10.15
CA LYS A 15 12.63 27.48 9.85
C LYS A 15 13.46 28.45 9.00
N SER A 16 12.89 28.98 7.92
CA SER A 16 13.58 29.88 7.00
C SER A 16 13.93 31.19 7.71
N THR A 17 12.98 31.78 8.45
CA THR A 17 13.22 32.99 9.26
C THR A 17 14.30 32.78 10.32
N PHE A 18 14.27 31.64 11.03
CA PHE A 18 15.29 31.32 12.02
C PHE A 18 16.67 31.06 11.38
N ALA A 19 16.70 30.50 10.17
CA ALA A 19 17.93 30.34 9.41
C ALA A 19 18.55 31.69 9.03
N GLU A 20 17.75 32.63 8.52
CA GLU A 20 18.22 33.99 8.21
C GLU A 20 18.73 34.72 9.45
N GLN A 21 18.08 34.54 10.61
CA GLN A 21 18.58 35.06 11.89
C GLN A 21 19.97 34.50 12.21
N LYS A 22 20.18 33.19 12.12
CA LYS A 22 21.47 32.55 12.40
C LYS A 22 22.56 32.96 11.39
N ILE A 23 22.17 33.18 10.14
CA ILE A 23 23.06 33.72 9.10
C ILE A 23 23.49 35.15 9.47
N ALA A 24 22.56 36.01 9.89
CA ALA A 24 22.86 37.38 10.29
C ALA A 24 23.76 37.43 11.54
N GLU A 25 23.50 36.59 12.54
CA GLU A 25 24.35 36.43 13.73
C GLU A 25 25.78 36.03 13.34
N PHE A 26 25.94 35.04 12.45
CA PHE A 26 27.26 34.61 11.98
C PHE A 26 27.99 35.71 11.19
N LYS A 27 27.30 36.42 10.28
CA LYS A 27 27.91 37.52 9.52
C LYS A 27 28.32 38.71 10.40
N LYS A 28 27.66 38.93 11.53
CA LYS A 28 28.04 39.97 12.47
C LYS A 28 29.40 39.68 13.12
N GLU A 29 29.69 38.42 13.41
CA GLU A 29 30.95 37.97 14.01
C GLU A 29 32.04 37.70 12.95
N PHE A 30 31.63 37.19 11.78
CA PHE A 30 32.50 36.85 10.64
C PHE A 30 32.00 37.55 9.36
N PRO A 31 32.28 38.85 9.16
CA PRO A 31 31.72 39.62 8.04
C PRO A 31 32.06 39.08 6.65
N ASN A 32 33.23 38.44 6.51
CA ASN A 32 33.70 37.84 5.26
C ASN A 32 33.43 36.33 5.19
N GLY A 33 32.68 35.77 6.15
CA GLY A 33 32.39 34.35 6.22
C GLY A 33 31.44 33.90 5.12
N GLU A 34 31.70 32.74 4.55
CA GLU A 34 30.87 32.15 3.51
C GLU A 34 29.61 31.50 4.08
N ILE A 35 28.48 31.63 3.36
CA ILE A 35 27.19 31.06 3.76
C ILE A 35 26.73 30.05 2.71
N VAL A 36 26.38 28.85 3.16
CA VAL A 36 25.74 27.84 2.32
C VAL A 36 24.41 27.44 2.96
N HIS A 37 23.32 27.97 2.42
CA HIS A 37 21.96 27.72 2.92
C HIS A 37 21.25 26.66 2.07
N ILE A 38 20.94 25.52 2.69
CA ILE A 38 20.23 24.40 2.09
C ILE A 38 18.77 24.44 2.49
N GLU A 39 17.91 24.80 1.54
CA GLU A 39 16.46 24.86 1.67
C GLU A 39 15.81 24.47 0.35
N ASN A 40 15.18 23.30 0.31
CA ASN A 40 14.63 22.75 -0.93
C ASN A 40 13.49 23.62 -1.45
N ASP A 41 12.68 24.20 -0.55
CA ASP A 41 11.51 25.01 -0.91
C ASP A 41 11.93 26.26 -1.71
N LYS A 42 13.12 26.83 -1.45
CA LYS A 42 13.68 27.95 -2.25
C LYS A 42 13.95 27.56 -3.71
N LEU A 43 14.16 26.27 -4.00
CA LEU A 43 14.38 25.75 -5.37
C LEU A 43 13.08 25.37 -6.09
N LEU A 44 11.93 25.46 -5.41
CA LEU A 44 10.61 25.17 -5.97
C LEU A 44 9.84 26.43 -6.34
N ILE A 45 10.36 27.60 -5.94
CA ILE A 45 9.82 28.90 -6.27
C ILE A 45 10.46 29.36 -7.59
N ASP A 46 9.64 29.76 -8.56
CA ASP A 46 10.12 30.33 -9.80
C ASP A 46 10.50 31.82 -9.67
N GLU A 47 10.98 32.41 -10.75
CA GLU A 47 11.37 33.83 -10.82
C GLU A 47 10.22 34.81 -10.51
N ASN A 48 8.96 34.37 -10.64
CA ASN A 48 7.77 35.16 -10.34
C ASN A 48 7.26 34.94 -8.90
N GLY A 49 7.97 34.17 -8.08
CA GLY A 49 7.58 33.88 -6.71
C GLY A 49 6.52 32.78 -6.58
N VAL A 50 6.21 32.05 -7.65
CA VAL A 50 5.19 30.99 -7.65
C VAL A 50 5.81 29.66 -7.23
N TYR A 51 5.19 29.00 -6.25
CA TYR A 51 5.64 27.70 -5.73
C TYR A 51 5.11 26.55 -6.59
N HIS A 52 6.03 25.71 -7.10
CA HIS A 52 5.71 24.60 -8.00
C HIS A 52 6.17 23.27 -7.42
N TRP A 53 5.23 22.49 -6.89
CA TRP A 53 5.51 21.16 -6.38
C TRP A 53 5.28 20.07 -7.43
N THR A 54 6.35 19.35 -7.78
CA THR A 54 6.25 18.03 -8.42
C THR A 54 7.27 17.07 -7.79
N PRO A 55 7.03 15.74 -7.81
CA PRO A 55 8.00 14.77 -7.31
C PRO A 55 9.41 14.93 -7.92
N GLU A 56 9.49 15.21 -9.22
CA GLU A 56 10.74 15.36 -9.96
C GLU A 56 11.49 16.64 -9.55
N ARG A 57 10.76 17.75 -9.36
CA ARG A 57 11.36 19.02 -8.89
C ARG A 57 11.90 18.88 -7.48
N ILE A 58 11.17 18.19 -6.59
CA ILE A 58 11.62 17.90 -5.22
C ILE A 58 12.88 17.04 -5.23
N GLU A 59 12.90 15.97 -6.02
CA GLU A 59 14.07 15.10 -6.12
C GLU A 59 15.30 15.86 -6.61
N LYS A 60 15.14 16.69 -7.65
CA LYS A 60 16.20 17.56 -8.15
C LYS A 60 16.67 18.57 -7.09
N ALA A 61 15.74 19.21 -6.37
CA ALA A 61 16.08 20.15 -5.30
C ALA A 61 16.89 19.48 -4.17
N VAL A 62 16.49 18.25 -3.78
CA VAL A 62 17.22 17.44 -2.79
C VAL A 62 18.63 17.12 -3.29
N GLN A 63 18.80 16.70 -4.55
CA GLN A 63 20.11 16.38 -5.13
C GLN A 63 21.02 17.61 -5.18
N ILE A 64 20.49 18.77 -5.58
CA ILE A 64 21.21 20.05 -5.57
C ILE A 64 21.67 20.39 -4.15
N GLY A 65 20.76 20.33 -3.18
CA GLY A 65 21.07 20.62 -1.77
C GLY A 65 22.13 19.67 -1.18
N GLN A 66 22.06 18.38 -1.49
CA GLN A 66 23.06 17.40 -1.07
C GLN A 66 24.43 17.69 -1.70
N THR A 67 24.48 18.05 -2.98
CA THR A 67 25.72 18.39 -3.68
C THR A 67 26.34 19.65 -3.10
N ALA A 68 25.55 20.71 -2.90
CA ALA A 68 26.01 21.96 -2.30
C ALA A 68 26.57 21.73 -0.89
N MET A 69 25.89 20.93 -0.06
CA MET A 69 26.35 20.59 1.28
C MET A 69 27.66 19.80 1.26
N LYS A 70 27.77 18.79 0.39
CA LYS A 70 28.99 17.99 0.24
C LYS A 70 30.17 18.88 -0.17
N THR A 71 29.98 19.74 -1.18
CA THR A 71 31.00 20.68 -1.64
C THR A 71 31.44 21.62 -0.53
N ALA A 72 30.48 22.16 0.24
CA ALA A 72 30.78 23.04 1.37
C ALA A 72 31.59 22.35 2.47
N PHE A 73 31.26 21.10 2.80
CA PHE A 73 32.00 20.32 3.79
C PHE A 73 33.42 19.98 3.34
N GLU A 74 33.63 19.65 2.06
CA GLU A 74 34.98 19.44 1.52
C GLU A 74 35.78 20.75 1.49
N LYS A 75 35.14 21.86 1.12
CA LYS A 75 35.79 23.18 1.12
C LYS A 75 36.23 23.61 2.51
N ALA A 76 35.37 23.43 3.52
CA ALA A 76 35.70 23.68 4.91
C ALA A 76 36.93 22.85 5.34
N ARG A 77 36.91 21.54 5.08
CA ARG A 77 38.05 20.66 5.39
C ARG A 77 39.35 21.08 4.70
N ALA A 78 39.29 21.46 3.44
CA ALA A 78 40.46 21.88 2.67
C ALA A 78 41.04 23.22 3.13
N ASN A 79 40.26 24.06 3.81
CA ASN A 79 40.64 25.41 4.20
C ASN A 79 40.33 25.66 5.69
N PRO A 80 41.15 25.17 6.64
CA PRO A 80 40.85 25.24 8.08
C PRO A 80 40.60 26.66 8.63
N ASN A 81 41.22 27.68 8.02
CA ASN A 81 41.07 29.08 8.41
C ASN A 81 39.86 29.78 7.76
N LEU A 82 39.15 29.11 6.86
CA LEU A 82 37.95 29.68 6.24
C LEU A 82 36.82 29.79 7.27
N ASP A 83 36.26 30.98 7.40
CA ASP A 83 34.97 31.17 8.07
C ASP A 83 33.85 30.72 7.14
N ILE A 84 33.14 29.66 7.52
CA ILE A 84 32.02 29.13 6.73
C ILE A 84 30.89 28.63 7.64
N LEU A 85 29.67 29.04 7.31
CA LEU A 85 28.44 28.54 7.88
C LEU A 85 27.66 27.75 6.83
N VAL A 86 27.45 26.47 7.09
CA VAL A 86 26.51 25.64 6.35
C VAL A 86 25.24 25.51 7.19
N ILE A 87 24.08 25.83 6.64
CA ILE A 87 22.81 25.77 7.37
C ILE A 87 21.76 25.01 6.56
N ASN A 88 21.13 24.01 7.18
CA ASN A 88 20.06 23.23 6.56
C ASN A 88 18.73 23.49 7.30
N SER A 89 17.80 24.15 6.61
CA SER A 89 16.48 24.53 7.13
C SER A 89 15.31 23.72 6.56
N ASN A 90 15.59 22.59 5.90
CA ASN A 90 14.55 21.63 5.52
C ASN A 90 13.83 21.08 6.75
N THR A 91 12.70 20.39 6.57
CA THR A 91 11.91 19.88 7.72
C THR A 91 12.67 18.90 8.60
N ASN A 92 13.62 18.15 8.03
CA ASN A 92 14.59 17.31 8.74
C ASN A 92 13.93 16.34 9.75
N GLN A 93 12.82 15.69 9.36
CA GLN A 93 11.98 14.90 10.28
C GLN A 93 12.56 13.53 10.68
N LYS A 94 13.44 12.92 9.86
CA LYS A 94 13.98 11.57 10.11
C LYS A 94 15.30 11.65 10.87
N SER A 95 15.36 11.08 12.07
CA SER A 95 16.56 11.12 12.92
C SER A 95 17.77 10.50 12.23
N SER A 96 17.62 9.31 11.64
CA SER A 96 18.72 8.60 10.98
C SER A 96 19.40 9.42 9.88
N SER A 97 18.63 10.10 9.04
CA SER A 97 19.15 10.97 7.99
C SER A 97 19.91 12.15 8.58
N CYS A 98 19.38 12.76 9.64
CA CYS A 98 20.02 13.88 10.32
C CYS A 98 21.34 13.45 11.00
N ILE A 99 21.36 12.28 11.64
CA ILE A 99 22.57 11.71 12.25
C ILE A 99 23.67 11.55 11.21
N HIS A 100 23.36 11.02 10.01
CA HIS A 100 24.35 10.92 8.94
C HIS A 100 24.90 12.28 8.49
N LEU A 101 24.05 13.31 8.36
CA LEU A 101 24.50 14.66 8.02
C LEU A 101 25.45 15.23 9.09
N LEU A 102 25.07 15.10 10.36
CA LEU A 102 25.85 15.58 11.49
C LEU A 102 27.20 14.85 11.60
N GLN A 103 27.20 13.52 11.44
CA GLN A 103 28.42 12.72 11.42
C GLN A 103 29.35 13.12 10.27
N SER A 104 28.78 13.36 9.09
CA SER A 104 29.54 13.83 7.93
C SER A 104 30.20 15.18 8.19
N ALA A 105 29.46 16.15 8.73
CA ALA A 105 29.98 17.47 9.09
C ALA A 105 31.10 17.38 10.15
N ARG A 106 30.87 16.62 11.24
CA ARG A 106 31.85 16.43 12.32
C ARG A 106 33.13 15.77 11.81
N LYS A 107 33.02 14.75 10.94
CA LYS A 107 34.18 14.08 10.31
C LYS A 107 35.02 15.03 9.46
N LYS A 108 34.43 16.13 8.99
CA LYS A 108 35.09 17.17 8.19
C LYS A 108 35.60 18.35 9.02
N GLY A 109 35.45 18.30 10.34
CA GLY A 109 35.97 19.31 11.27
C GLY A 109 35.00 20.44 11.60
N LEU A 110 33.76 20.40 11.11
CA LEU A 110 32.77 21.44 11.41
C LEU A 110 32.17 21.25 12.81
N VAL A 111 32.01 22.36 13.53
CA VAL A 111 31.21 22.42 14.76
C VAL A 111 29.73 22.27 14.37
N THR A 112 28.99 21.41 15.07
CA THR A 112 27.57 21.16 14.74
C THR A 112 26.64 21.68 15.82
N GLU A 113 25.58 22.38 15.42
CA GLU A 113 24.45 22.76 16.28
C GLU A 113 23.14 22.25 15.68
N ILE A 114 22.20 21.86 16.55
CA ILE A 114 20.90 21.34 16.16
C ILE A 114 19.83 22.17 16.85
N TYR A 115 18.92 22.78 16.09
CA TYR A 115 17.83 23.57 16.64
C TYR A 115 16.47 22.94 16.33
N ARG A 116 15.62 22.81 17.35
CA ARG A 116 14.25 22.28 17.22
C ARG A 116 13.26 23.42 17.41
N LEU A 117 12.47 23.71 16.38
CA LEU A 117 11.48 24.79 16.40
C LEU A 117 10.06 24.28 16.72
N HIS A 118 9.33 25.03 17.55
CA HIS A 118 8.00 24.67 18.06
C HIS A 118 6.89 25.65 17.69
N ASN A 119 7.17 26.66 16.86
CA ASN A 119 6.17 27.64 16.43
C ASN A 119 5.09 27.03 15.53
N PHE A 120 3.88 27.57 15.58
CA PHE A 120 2.77 27.25 14.67
C PHE A 120 2.28 28.53 13.97
N PHE A 121 3.08 29.02 13.02
CA PHE A 121 2.67 30.11 12.12
C PHE A 121 1.71 29.60 11.04
N ASP A 122 1.01 30.55 10.42
CA ASP A 122 0.12 30.24 9.31
C ASP A 122 0.90 29.60 8.16
N ASN A 123 0.33 28.54 7.63
CA ASN A 123 1.01 27.72 6.64
C ASN A 123 0.90 28.34 5.24
N VAL A 124 1.96 28.99 4.80
CA VAL A 124 2.06 29.64 3.47
C VAL A 124 2.11 28.66 2.29
N HIS A 125 2.35 27.36 2.54
CA HIS A 125 2.48 26.35 1.48
C HIS A 125 1.21 25.53 1.25
N ASN A 126 0.07 25.95 1.83
CA ASN A 126 -1.24 25.28 1.71
C ASN A 126 -1.22 23.77 2.02
N VAL A 127 -0.25 23.33 2.84
CA VAL A 127 -0.19 21.94 3.33
C VAL A 127 -1.35 21.71 4.30
N LYS A 128 -2.05 20.59 4.16
CA LYS A 128 -3.21 20.27 4.99
C LYS A 128 -2.81 20.24 6.47
N ARG A 129 -3.70 20.74 7.33
CA ARG A 129 -3.47 20.82 8.78
C ARG A 129 -3.02 19.48 9.38
N ASP A 130 -3.70 18.39 9.03
CA ASP A 130 -3.36 17.04 9.50
C ASP A 130 -1.91 16.61 9.15
N ASP A 131 -1.42 17.00 7.97
CA ASP A 131 -0.05 16.68 7.54
C ASP A 131 0.97 17.47 8.37
N VAL A 132 0.66 18.72 8.71
CA VAL A 132 1.49 19.55 9.61
C VAL A 132 1.56 18.94 11.01
N LEU A 133 0.43 18.53 11.57
CA LEU A 133 0.37 17.88 12.89
C LEU A 133 1.11 16.54 12.88
N SER A 134 0.93 15.74 11.83
CA SER A 134 1.65 14.49 11.63
C SER A 134 3.16 14.71 11.55
N ALA A 135 3.63 15.76 10.87
CA ALA A 135 5.04 16.12 10.81
C ALA A 135 5.59 16.49 12.19
N TYR A 136 4.83 17.24 13.01
CA TYR A 136 5.22 17.58 14.38
C TYR A 136 5.35 16.33 15.26
N VAL A 137 4.35 15.43 15.25
CA VAL A 137 4.41 14.15 15.98
C VAL A 137 5.60 13.32 15.51
N LYS A 138 5.88 13.29 14.20
CA LYS A 138 7.03 12.54 13.66
C LYS A 138 8.35 13.08 14.19
N LEU A 139 8.52 14.40 14.26
CA LEU A 139 9.70 15.04 14.84
C LEU A 139 9.87 14.64 16.32
N ASN A 140 8.80 14.64 17.10
CA ASN A 140 8.84 14.24 18.52
C ASN A 140 9.20 12.76 18.71
N ASN A 141 8.80 11.89 17.78
CA ASN A 141 9.18 10.48 17.80
C ASN A 141 10.59 10.21 17.25
N ASN A 142 11.23 11.20 16.64
CA ASN A 142 12.54 11.09 15.99
C ASN A 142 13.55 12.08 16.61
N GLN A 143 13.57 12.23 17.93
CA GLN A 143 14.47 13.15 18.64
C GLN A 143 15.94 12.86 18.37
N LEU A 144 16.76 13.90 18.35
CA LEU A 144 18.22 13.82 18.40
C LEU A 144 18.70 14.18 19.81
N ARG A 145 19.84 13.61 20.23
CA ARG A 145 20.37 13.79 21.59
C ARG A 145 20.73 15.24 21.94
N ASP A 146 21.23 15.98 20.95
CA ASP A 146 21.80 17.32 21.15
C ASP A 146 20.89 18.43 20.59
N GLU A 147 19.56 18.24 20.60
CA GLU A 147 18.61 19.27 20.12
C GLU A 147 18.49 20.43 21.10
N ILE A 148 18.73 21.65 20.60
CA ILE A 148 18.44 22.90 21.30
C ILE A 148 17.00 23.28 20.95
N HIS A 149 16.11 23.14 21.92
CA HIS A 149 14.70 23.52 21.78
C HIS A 149 14.54 25.03 21.86
N ILE A 150 13.93 25.62 20.84
CA ILE A 150 13.66 27.05 20.78
C ILE A 150 12.23 27.30 21.25
N ASP A 151 12.10 28.17 22.25
CA ASP A 151 10.80 28.58 22.77
C ASP A 151 9.96 29.23 21.67
N PRO A 152 8.68 28.83 21.52
CA PRO A 152 7.84 29.36 20.47
C PRO A 152 7.33 30.76 20.82
N ILE A 153 7.50 31.69 19.90
CA ILE A 153 6.87 33.02 19.94
C ILE A 153 5.38 32.89 19.59
N ARG A 154 5.03 31.94 18.71
CA ARG A 154 3.65 31.56 18.40
C ARG A 154 3.41 30.10 18.80
N PRO A 155 3.06 29.83 20.07
CA PRO A 155 2.83 28.48 20.55
C PRO A 155 1.63 27.82 19.84
N MET A 156 1.55 26.49 19.94
CA MET A 156 0.36 25.76 19.51
C MET A 156 -0.87 26.17 20.32
N SER A 157 -2.04 26.23 19.69
CA SER A 157 -3.31 26.39 20.40
C SER A 157 -3.71 25.12 21.14
N ASP A 158 -4.63 25.24 22.11
CA ASP A 158 -5.13 24.09 22.88
C ASP A 158 -5.76 23.01 21.99
N ASP A 159 -6.50 23.40 20.94
CA ASP A 159 -7.05 22.45 19.97
C ASP A 159 -5.96 21.70 19.18
N ILE A 160 -4.87 22.38 18.80
CA ILE A 160 -3.73 21.71 18.17
C ILE A 160 -3.09 20.73 19.13
N LYS A 161 -2.87 21.16 20.38
CA LYS A 161 -2.26 20.33 21.43
C LYS A 161 -3.09 19.07 21.68
N ALA A 162 -4.40 19.20 21.87
CA ALA A 162 -5.31 18.08 22.06
C ALA A 162 -5.32 17.12 20.86
N ASN A 163 -5.28 17.63 19.62
CA ASN A 163 -5.18 16.76 18.44
C ASN A 163 -3.85 16.01 18.37
N ILE A 164 -2.72 16.67 18.67
CA ILE A 164 -1.39 16.03 18.71
C ILE A 164 -1.34 14.94 19.79
N GLU A 165 -1.93 15.18 20.95
CA GLU A 165 -2.04 14.20 22.03
C GLU A 165 -2.84 12.97 21.57
N LYS A 166 -4.02 13.17 20.96
CA LYS A 166 -4.82 12.08 20.38
C LYS A 166 -4.07 11.30 19.31
N MET A 167 -3.37 11.99 18.40
CA MET A 167 -2.53 11.34 17.37
C MET A 167 -1.41 10.51 18.00
N SER A 168 -0.79 11.01 19.06
CA SER A 168 0.31 10.31 19.73
C SER A 168 -0.20 9.10 20.49
N GLN A 169 -1.32 9.23 21.20
CA GLN A 169 -2.01 8.12 21.86
C GLN A 169 -2.41 7.04 20.85
N PHE A 170 -3.01 7.41 19.73
CA PHE A 170 -3.39 6.49 18.67
C PHE A 170 -2.19 5.68 18.14
N ASN A 171 -1.06 6.34 17.85
CA ASN A 171 0.15 5.65 17.39
C ASN A 171 0.74 4.66 18.42
N ASN A 172 0.42 4.83 19.70
CA ASN A 172 0.89 3.99 20.79
C ASN A 172 -0.13 2.91 21.22
N LYS A 173 -1.35 2.92 20.64
CA LYS A 173 -2.36 1.90 20.94
C LYS A 173 -1.89 0.53 20.44
N LYS A 174 -1.91 -0.46 21.32
CA LYS A 174 -1.64 -1.87 20.97
C LYS A 174 -2.83 -2.53 20.28
N GLU A 175 -4.04 -2.17 20.71
CA GLU A 175 -5.28 -2.72 20.19
C GLU A 175 -6.13 -1.60 19.57
N LEU A 176 -6.70 -1.90 18.41
CA LEU A 176 -7.59 -0.99 17.70
C LEU A 176 -9.03 -1.21 18.17
N PRO A 177 -9.81 -0.15 18.41
CA PRO A 177 -11.22 -0.29 18.72
C PRO A 177 -11.96 -0.90 17.53
N PHE A 178 -12.88 -1.82 17.80
CA PHE A 178 -13.85 -2.32 16.85
C PHE A 178 -15.13 -1.48 16.93
N ASP A 179 -15.65 -1.03 15.78
CA ASP A 179 -16.92 -0.31 15.70
C ASP A 179 -18.05 -1.30 15.50
N GLU A 180 -18.83 -1.55 16.56
CA GLU A 180 -19.96 -2.48 16.53
C GLU A 180 -21.08 -2.05 15.58
N ASN A 181 -21.26 -0.75 15.34
CA ASN A 181 -22.31 -0.29 14.43
C ASN A 181 -21.92 -0.54 12.97
N ARG A 182 -20.64 -0.36 12.65
CA ARG A 182 -20.09 -0.62 11.31
C ARG A 182 -19.63 -2.07 11.13
N GLN A 183 -19.54 -2.86 12.20
CA GLN A 183 -18.91 -4.18 12.23
C GLN A 183 -17.53 -4.16 11.54
N SER A 184 -16.67 -3.22 11.94
CA SER A 184 -15.39 -2.94 11.27
C SER A 184 -14.35 -2.31 12.19
N TYR A 185 -13.06 -2.54 11.90
CA TYR A 185 -11.96 -1.81 12.53
C TYR A 185 -11.66 -0.46 11.85
N ILE A 186 -12.33 -0.15 10.73
CA ILE A 186 -12.24 1.14 10.03
C ILE A 186 -13.14 2.15 10.76
N THR A 187 -12.63 2.68 11.88
CA THR A 187 -13.34 3.67 12.68
C THR A 187 -13.03 5.10 12.21
N ASP A 188 -13.86 6.08 12.59
CA ASP A 188 -13.58 7.50 12.35
C ASP A 188 -12.23 7.94 12.95
N GLU A 189 -11.88 7.38 14.11
CA GLU A 189 -10.58 7.60 14.74
C GLU A 189 -9.44 7.06 13.87
N TYR A 190 -9.58 5.83 13.32
CA TYR A 190 -8.59 5.24 12.43
C TYR A 190 -8.46 6.03 11.12
N LEU A 191 -9.58 6.42 10.51
CA LEU A 191 -9.59 7.24 9.29
C LEU A 191 -8.91 8.59 9.50
N LYS A 192 -9.03 9.16 10.70
CA LYS A 192 -8.41 10.44 11.06
C LYS A 192 -6.92 10.30 11.35
N TYR A 193 -6.51 9.32 12.16
CA TYR A 193 -5.17 9.26 12.74
C TYR A 193 -4.25 8.19 12.10
N GLY A 194 -4.80 7.19 11.43
CA GLY A 194 -4.06 6.10 10.75
C GLY A 194 -3.53 6.43 9.35
N LYS A 195 -3.73 7.65 8.84
CA LYS A 195 -3.45 8.08 7.44
C LYS A 195 -2.01 7.82 6.94
N ARG A 196 -1.07 7.53 7.84
CA ARG A 196 0.29 7.12 7.48
C ARG A 196 0.32 5.78 6.75
N ASN A 197 -0.62 4.87 7.02
CA ASN A 197 -0.57 3.48 6.57
C ASN A 197 -1.48 3.18 5.37
N PHE A 198 -2.38 4.09 5.00
CA PHE A 198 -3.32 3.89 3.90
C PHE A 198 -3.48 5.12 3.01
N ILE A 199 -4.16 4.93 1.88
CA ILE A 199 -4.49 5.92 0.86
C ILE A 199 -6.01 5.96 0.77
N ILE A 200 -6.55 7.17 0.65
CA ILE A 200 -7.95 7.44 0.34
C ILE A 200 -7.99 8.05 -1.06
N LYS A 201 -8.70 7.41 -1.98
CA LYS A 201 -8.87 7.89 -3.35
C LYS A 201 -10.33 8.22 -3.60
N GLN A 202 -10.65 9.50 -3.76
CA GLN A 202 -11.97 9.94 -4.18
C GLN A 202 -12.24 9.46 -5.61
N SER A 203 -13.45 8.95 -5.86
CA SER A 203 -13.88 8.60 -7.21
C SER A 203 -14.15 9.87 -8.03
N LYS A 204 -13.84 9.80 -9.32
CA LYS A 204 -14.13 10.86 -10.29
C LYS A 204 -15.59 10.79 -10.77
N THR A 205 -16.12 9.58 -10.97
CA THR A 205 -17.50 9.37 -11.42
C THR A 205 -18.51 9.47 -10.27
N HIS A 206 -18.10 9.14 -9.04
CA HIS A 206 -18.91 9.25 -7.83
C HIS A 206 -18.16 10.09 -6.77
N PRO A 207 -18.21 11.43 -6.84
CA PRO A 207 -17.43 12.31 -5.96
C PRO A 207 -17.71 12.14 -4.46
N ASP A 208 -18.86 11.60 -4.08
CA ASP A 208 -19.22 11.30 -2.69
C ASP A 208 -18.64 9.97 -2.18
N LEU A 209 -17.91 9.21 -3.01
CA LEU A 209 -17.32 7.90 -2.67
C LEU A 209 -15.79 7.93 -2.66
N PHE A 210 -15.22 7.16 -1.74
CA PHE A 210 -13.78 7.09 -1.50
C PHE A 210 -13.31 5.64 -1.34
N VAL A 211 -12.32 5.25 -2.15
CA VAL A 211 -11.70 3.92 -2.07
C VAL A 211 -10.55 3.95 -1.05
N LEU A 212 -10.58 3.02 -0.10
CA LEU A 212 -9.56 2.82 0.92
C LEU A 212 -8.58 1.72 0.51
N LYS A 213 -7.28 2.03 0.59
CA LYS A 213 -6.21 1.09 0.23
C LYS A 213 -5.01 1.22 1.17
N TYR A 214 -4.53 0.12 1.75
CA TYR A 214 -3.25 0.13 2.46
C TYR A 214 -2.08 0.54 1.54
N LYS A 215 -1.08 1.23 2.10
CA LYS A 215 0.12 1.63 1.35
C LYS A 215 1.00 0.43 1.02
N ARG A 216 1.77 0.57 -0.06
CA ARG A 216 2.70 -0.47 -0.53
C ARG A 216 3.70 -0.90 0.55
N ASP A 217 4.16 0.04 1.38
CA ASP A 217 5.10 -0.24 2.47
C ASP A 217 4.50 -1.09 3.58
N VAL A 218 3.17 -1.03 3.81
CA VAL A 218 2.48 -1.92 4.75
C VAL A 218 2.62 -3.36 4.28
N PHE A 219 2.38 -3.60 2.99
CA PHE A 219 2.53 -4.93 2.40
C PHE A 219 3.97 -5.45 2.46
N PHE A 220 4.96 -4.63 2.06
CA PHE A 220 6.35 -5.09 2.02
C PHE A 220 6.98 -5.33 3.38
N ASN A 221 6.62 -4.50 4.37
CA ASN A 221 7.13 -4.66 5.73
C ASN A 221 6.25 -5.59 6.58
N ASN A 222 5.17 -6.13 6.01
CA ASN A 222 4.18 -6.94 6.71
C ASN A 222 3.58 -6.26 7.96
N ASN A 223 3.41 -4.93 7.92
CA ASN A 223 2.93 -4.10 9.04
C ASN A 223 1.40 -3.95 9.04
N PHE A 224 0.67 -5.04 8.82
CA PHE A 224 -0.79 -5.02 8.83
C PHE A 224 -1.33 -4.94 10.27
N ASP A 225 -2.40 -4.17 10.43
CA ASP A 225 -3.30 -4.20 11.58
C ASP A 225 -4.72 -4.55 11.07
N ASN A 226 -5.66 -4.77 11.99
CA ASN A 226 -7.00 -5.25 11.63
C ASN A 226 -7.77 -4.31 10.70
N ALA A 227 -7.58 -2.98 10.80
CA ALA A 227 -8.20 -2.03 9.89
C ALA A 227 -7.55 -2.10 8.49
N LEU A 228 -6.23 -2.20 8.41
CA LEU A 228 -5.50 -2.32 7.14
C LEU A 228 -5.82 -3.62 6.41
N LEU A 229 -6.17 -4.69 7.12
CA LEU A 229 -6.67 -5.92 6.49
C LEU A 229 -7.96 -5.66 5.71
N GLU A 230 -8.83 -4.78 6.21
CA GLU A 230 -10.11 -4.42 5.58
C GLU A 230 -9.93 -3.36 4.48
N MET A 231 -8.84 -2.58 4.49
CA MET A 231 -8.56 -1.54 3.48
C MET A 231 -7.93 -2.12 2.20
N ARG A 232 -8.61 -3.08 1.56
CA ARG A 232 -8.23 -3.70 0.29
C ARG A 232 -9.26 -3.42 -0.81
N GLY A 233 -9.63 -2.15 -0.96
CA GLY A 233 -10.65 -1.72 -1.92
C GLY A 233 -12.02 -1.43 -1.31
N THR A 234 -12.14 -1.44 0.02
CA THR A 234 -13.34 -0.96 0.72
C THR A 234 -13.67 0.45 0.28
N VAL A 235 -14.95 0.70 -0.04
CA VAL A 235 -15.44 2.01 -0.45
C VAL A 235 -16.32 2.57 0.64
N ILE A 236 -16.02 3.80 1.06
CA ILE A 236 -16.82 4.57 2.01
C ILE A 236 -17.46 5.77 1.33
N ASP A 237 -18.56 6.26 1.89
CA ASP A 237 -19.15 7.54 1.51
C ASP A 237 -18.45 8.72 2.21
N ARG A 238 -18.90 9.95 1.90
CA ARG A 238 -18.42 11.19 2.53
C ARG A 238 -18.68 11.29 4.04
N HIS A 239 -19.52 10.41 4.60
CA HIS A 239 -19.85 10.31 6.01
C HIS A 239 -19.15 9.11 6.69
N ASN A 240 -18.17 8.49 6.00
CA ASN A 240 -17.40 7.33 6.45
C ASN A 240 -18.24 6.06 6.69
N HIS A 241 -19.40 5.91 6.05
CA HIS A 241 -20.16 4.66 6.04
C HIS A 241 -19.64 3.75 4.94
N ILE A 242 -19.52 2.44 5.20
CA ILE A 242 -19.05 1.46 4.21
C ILE A 242 -20.19 1.20 3.22
N ILE A 243 -19.91 1.44 1.93
CA ILE A 243 -20.84 1.26 0.81
C ILE A 243 -20.50 -0.01 0.01
N ILE A 244 -19.21 -0.34 -0.11
CA ILE A 244 -18.73 -1.57 -0.77
C ILE A 244 -17.71 -2.22 0.15
N ARG A 245 -17.85 -3.53 0.39
CA ARG A 245 -17.02 -4.30 1.32
C ARG A 245 -16.41 -5.53 0.64
N PRO A 246 -15.21 -5.41 0.03
CA PRO A 246 -14.52 -6.55 -0.57
C PRO A 246 -13.85 -7.45 0.47
N PHE A 247 -13.22 -8.55 0.01
CA PHE A 247 -12.42 -9.43 0.88
C PHE A 247 -11.36 -8.67 1.67
N LYS A 248 -11.21 -9.06 2.95
CA LYS A 248 -10.05 -8.71 3.76
C LYS A 248 -8.76 -9.25 3.13
N LYS A 249 -7.60 -8.69 3.52
CA LYS A 249 -6.29 -9.18 3.13
C LYS A 249 -6.06 -10.59 3.69
N VAL A 250 -6.03 -11.57 2.80
CA VAL A 250 -5.64 -12.95 3.10
C VAL A 250 -4.14 -13.15 2.89
N PHE A 251 -3.49 -13.95 3.74
CA PHE A 251 -2.05 -14.25 3.67
C PHE A 251 -1.80 -15.58 2.96
N ASN A 252 -0.62 -15.73 2.34
CA ASN A 252 -0.20 -17.05 1.87
C ASN A 252 0.17 -17.93 3.07
N TYR A 253 0.07 -19.26 2.92
CA TYR A 253 0.49 -20.21 3.95
C TYR A 253 1.93 -19.94 4.44
N SER A 254 2.85 -19.70 3.51
CA SER A 254 4.25 -19.36 3.81
C SER A 254 4.44 -18.06 4.61
N GLU A 255 3.53 -17.08 4.46
CA GLU A 255 3.54 -15.85 5.27
C GLU A 255 3.07 -16.13 6.72
N ARG A 256 2.15 -17.09 6.91
CA ARG A 256 1.60 -17.44 8.23
C ARG A 256 2.51 -18.35 9.05
N ILE A 257 3.31 -19.21 8.41
CA ILE A 257 4.26 -20.10 9.13
C ILE A 257 5.66 -19.47 9.33
N ALA A 258 5.88 -18.25 8.85
CA ALA A 258 7.15 -17.56 9.05
C ALA A 258 7.40 -17.28 10.54
N LYS A 259 8.67 -17.40 10.97
CA LYS A 259 9.10 -17.29 12.39
C LYS A 259 8.55 -16.06 13.14
N ASN A 260 8.36 -14.94 12.43
CA ASN A 260 7.87 -13.67 12.99
C ASN A 260 6.56 -13.23 12.31
N SER A 261 5.69 -14.17 11.95
CA SER A 261 4.39 -13.82 11.39
C SER A 261 3.55 -13.08 12.42
N ASN A 262 2.98 -11.92 12.05
CA ASN A 262 2.00 -11.20 12.86
C ASN A 262 0.65 -11.94 12.94
N TYR A 263 0.41 -12.88 12.01
CA TYR A 263 -0.82 -13.66 11.90
C TYR A 263 -0.48 -15.14 11.75
N PRO A 264 0.15 -15.76 12.77
CA PRO A 264 0.61 -17.12 12.67
C PRO A 264 -0.56 -18.09 12.47
N ILE A 265 -0.26 -19.25 11.90
CA ILE A 265 -1.19 -20.39 11.87
C ILE A 265 -0.47 -21.64 12.32
N ASN A 266 -1.20 -22.49 13.03
CA ASN A 266 -0.81 -23.86 13.29
C ASN A 266 -1.89 -24.76 12.69
N ILE A 267 -1.50 -25.64 11.76
CA ILE A 267 -2.39 -26.57 11.09
C ILE A 267 -1.63 -27.89 10.93
N ASP A 268 -2.26 -28.97 11.37
CA ASP A 268 -1.69 -30.32 11.29
C ASP A 268 -2.01 -30.96 9.94
N ASP A 269 -1.16 -31.88 9.47
CA ASP A 269 -1.35 -32.58 8.20
C ASP A 269 -2.63 -33.43 8.18
N THR A 270 -3.14 -33.85 9.34
CA THR A 270 -4.40 -34.60 9.47
C THR A 270 -5.65 -33.71 9.52
N GLN A 271 -5.50 -32.38 9.69
CA GLN A 271 -6.63 -31.47 9.74
C GLN A 271 -7.36 -31.45 8.39
N LEU A 272 -8.68 -31.53 8.44
CA LEU A 272 -9.52 -31.50 7.26
C LEU A 272 -9.78 -30.06 6.82
N VAL A 273 -9.56 -29.80 5.54
CA VAL A 273 -9.75 -28.50 4.91
C VAL A 273 -10.61 -28.61 3.66
N ASP A 274 -11.29 -27.51 3.31
CA ASP A 274 -11.90 -27.33 2.01
C ASP A 274 -10.94 -26.50 1.14
N ALA A 275 -10.68 -26.95 -0.08
CA ALA A 275 -9.77 -26.31 -1.02
C ALA A 275 -10.54 -25.84 -2.26
N VAL A 276 -10.60 -24.53 -2.45
CA VAL A 276 -11.24 -23.89 -3.61
C VAL A 276 -10.16 -23.51 -4.61
N LEU A 277 -10.32 -23.91 -5.87
CA LEU A 277 -9.40 -23.55 -6.94
C LEU A 277 -9.22 -22.03 -6.98
N LYS A 278 -7.97 -21.59 -6.85
CA LYS A 278 -7.64 -20.18 -6.98
C LYS A 278 -7.47 -19.83 -8.46
N VAL A 279 -8.53 -19.32 -9.07
CA VAL A 279 -8.50 -18.75 -10.43
C VAL A 279 -7.50 -17.58 -10.48
N ASN A 280 -6.76 -17.45 -11.58
CA ASN A 280 -5.76 -16.41 -11.80
C ASN A 280 -6.30 -15.29 -12.71
N GLY A 281 -7.09 -14.40 -12.14
CA GLY A 281 -7.64 -13.20 -12.80
C GLY A 281 -7.33 -11.91 -12.05
N PHE A 282 -8.14 -10.88 -12.29
CA PHE A 282 -8.24 -9.72 -11.41
C PHE A 282 -9.57 -9.72 -10.65
N LEU A 283 -9.57 -9.12 -9.46
CA LEU A 283 -10.77 -9.03 -8.63
C LEU A 283 -11.72 -7.95 -9.15
N GLY A 284 -12.84 -8.38 -9.73
CA GLY A 284 -14.03 -7.57 -10.00
C GLY A 284 -14.95 -7.51 -8.78
N VAL A 285 -15.49 -6.34 -8.49
CA VAL A 285 -16.34 -6.09 -7.31
C VAL A 285 -17.60 -5.37 -7.75
N CYS A 286 -18.76 -5.95 -7.44
CA CYS A 286 -20.07 -5.41 -7.83
C CYS A 286 -20.97 -5.27 -6.61
N THR A 287 -21.67 -4.15 -6.45
CA THR A 287 -22.60 -3.94 -5.32
C THR A 287 -23.79 -3.12 -5.78
N TYR A 288 -25.00 -3.67 -5.65
CA TYR A 288 -26.21 -2.87 -5.78
C TYR A 288 -26.47 -2.15 -4.45
N VAL A 289 -26.46 -0.83 -4.49
CA VAL A 289 -26.66 0.01 -3.30
C VAL A 289 -28.14 0.32 -3.14
N ALA A 290 -28.71 -0.01 -1.98
CA ALA A 290 -30.08 0.35 -1.61
C ALA A 290 -30.10 0.81 -0.15
N LEU A 291 -29.83 2.09 0.06
CA LEU A 291 -29.73 2.68 1.40
C LEU A 291 -31.12 2.87 2.02
N HIS A 292 -31.19 2.73 3.34
CA HIS A 292 -32.37 3.10 4.11
C HIS A 292 -32.55 4.62 4.19
N ASP A 293 -33.80 5.09 4.31
CA ASP A 293 -34.17 6.51 4.36
C ASP A 293 -33.46 7.32 5.46
N ASN A 294 -33.04 6.65 6.54
CA ASN A 294 -32.30 7.25 7.65
C ASN A 294 -30.78 7.37 7.39
N HIS A 295 -30.26 6.80 6.31
CA HIS A 295 -28.85 6.87 5.96
C HIS A 295 -28.51 8.29 5.47
N PRO A 296 -27.41 8.93 5.94
CA PRO A 296 -27.10 10.32 5.57
C PRO A 296 -26.82 10.50 4.07
N SER A 297 -26.45 9.43 3.37
CA SER A 297 -26.28 9.41 1.90
C SER A 297 -27.50 8.87 1.14
N TYR A 298 -28.68 8.78 1.74
CA TYR A 298 -29.88 8.25 1.09
C TYR A 298 -30.20 8.95 -0.26
N HIS A 299 -30.03 10.27 -0.31
CA HIS A 299 -30.24 11.07 -1.52
C HIS A 299 -29.01 11.18 -2.44
N ALA A 300 -27.94 10.42 -2.16
CA ALA A 300 -26.75 10.44 -3.01
C ALA A 300 -27.05 9.78 -4.36
N SER A 301 -26.42 10.27 -5.43
CA SER A 301 -26.68 9.79 -6.79
C SER A 301 -26.32 8.31 -7.02
N PHE A 302 -25.45 7.75 -6.19
CA PHE A 302 -25.07 6.34 -6.25
C PHE A 302 -26.09 5.40 -5.58
N ASN A 303 -27.05 5.92 -4.80
CA ASN A 303 -28.10 5.10 -4.22
C ASN A 303 -29.02 4.55 -5.34
N HIS A 304 -29.48 3.32 -5.19
CA HIS A 304 -30.21 2.56 -6.21
C HIS A 304 -29.46 2.34 -7.52
N GLN A 305 -28.12 2.37 -7.48
CA GLN A 305 -27.25 2.01 -8.60
C GLN A 305 -26.41 0.77 -8.29
N VAL A 306 -25.97 0.09 -9.34
CA VAL A 306 -24.92 -0.92 -9.23
C VAL A 306 -23.58 -0.21 -9.38
N LEU A 307 -22.70 -0.42 -8.40
CA LEU A 307 -21.35 0.11 -8.42
C LEU A 307 -20.36 -0.99 -8.79
N TYR A 308 -19.50 -0.69 -9.77
CA TYR A 308 -18.45 -1.57 -10.24
C TYR A 308 -17.09 -1.03 -9.80
N SER A 309 -16.32 -1.85 -9.10
CA SER A 309 -15.01 -1.44 -8.58
C SER A 309 -14.00 -2.58 -8.67
N THR A 310 -12.77 -2.25 -8.31
CA THR A 310 -11.67 -3.20 -8.12
C THR A 310 -11.00 -2.91 -6.78
N THR A 311 -9.97 -3.67 -6.43
CA THR A 311 -9.17 -3.43 -5.20
C THR A 311 -8.58 -2.02 -5.04
N GLY A 312 -8.56 -1.18 -6.09
CA GLY A 312 -7.91 0.12 -6.04
C GLY A 312 -8.65 1.28 -6.69
N SER A 313 -9.83 1.08 -7.29
CA SER A 313 -10.53 2.17 -7.99
C SER A 313 -11.98 1.82 -8.32
N LEU A 314 -12.82 2.86 -8.37
CA LEU A 314 -14.10 2.88 -9.08
C LEU A 314 -13.93 3.33 -10.55
N ASP A 315 -12.86 4.09 -10.85
CA ASP A 315 -12.74 4.77 -12.16
C ASP A 315 -11.66 4.19 -13.11
N SER A 316 -11.00 3.08 -12.75
CA SER A 316 -9.92 2.52 -13.58
C SER A 316 -10.46 1.80 -14.81
N ASP A 317 -9.63 1.58 -15.83
CA ASP A 317 -10.06 0.78 -16.99
C ASP A 317 -10.44 -0.66 -16.59
N PHE A 318 -9.80 -1.22 -15.56
CA PHE A 318 -10.24 -2.49 -14.94
C PHE A 318 -11.63 -2.42 -14.28
N ALA A 319 -12.05 -1.25 -13.78
CA ALA A 319 -13.39 -1.10 -13.19
C ALA A 319 -14.46 -1.07 -14.29
N LYS A 320 -14.17 -0.39 -15.41
CA LYS A 320 -15.01 -0.44 -16.62
C LYS A 320 -15.05 -1.84 -17.24
N MET A 321 -13.92 -2.54 -17.27
CA MET A 321 -13.86 -3.93 -17.72
C MET A 321 -14.73 -4.82 -16.83
N ASN A 322 -14.64 -4.67 -15.50
CA ASN A 322 -15.53 -5.36 -14.57
C ASN A 322 -17.03 -5.06 -14.84
N GLU A 323 -17.40 -3.81 -15.10
CA GLU A 323 -18.76 -3.43 -15.48
C GLU A 323 -19.22 -4.16 -16.76
N ILE A 324 -18.41 -4.14 -17.83
CA ILE A 324 -18.73 -4.82 -19.10
C ILE A 324 -19.01 -6.32 -18.88
N HIS A 325 -18.20 -6.97 -18.06
CA HIS A 325 -18.34 -8.38 -17.72
C HIS A 325 -19.57 -8.67 -16.85
N CYS A 326 -19.83 -7.83 -15.84
CA CYS A 326 -20.76 -8.14 -14.76
C CYS A 326 -22.15 -7.50 -14.90
N GLN A 327 -22.35 -6.51 -15.78
CA GLN A 327 -23.65 -5.83 -15.94
C GLN A 327 -24.80 -6.78 -16.33
N LYS A 328 -24.49 -7.91 -16.97
CA LYS A 328 -25.48 -8.95 -17.28
C LYS A 328 -26.07 -9.63 -16.04
N TYR A 329 -25.47 -9.44 -14.87
CA TYR A 329 -25.91 -9.99 -13.58
C TYR A 329 -26.64 -8.96 -12.69
N GLU A 330 -26.95 -7.75 -13.17
CA GLU A 330 -27.55 -6.70 -12.33
C GLU A 330 -28.85 -7.10 -11.64
N MET A 331 -29.69 -7.91 -12.31
CA MET A 331 -30.92 -8.40 -11.71
C MET A 331 -30.66 -9.27 -10.47
N LEU A 332 -29.60 -10.09 -10.49
CA LEU A 332 -29.17 -10.84 -9.33
C LEU A 332 -28.68 -9.91 -8.22
N PHE A 333 -27.88 -8.89 -8.54
CA PHE A 333 -27.40 -7.94 -7.53
C PHE A 333 -28.56 -7.20 -6.84
N LYS A 334 -29.63 -6.89 -7.58
CA LYS A 334 -30.84 -6.26 -7.02
C LYS A 334 -31.64 -7.16 -6.09
N GLN A 335 -31.56 -8.49 -6.24
CA GLN A 335 -32.15 -9.45 -5.30
C GLN A 335 -31.40 -9.50 -3.97
N TYR A 336 -30.13 -9.08 -3.96
CA TYR A 336 -29.25 -9.04 -2.79
C TYR A 336 -28.75 -7.61 -2.55
N PRO A 337 -29.64 -6.66 -2.22
CA PRO A 337 -29.24 -5.28 -1.98
C PRO A 337 -28.19 -5.20 -0.88
N ASN A 338 -27.24 -4.29 -1.05
CA ASN A 338 -26.11 -4.07 -0.12
C ASN A 338 -25.28 -5.34 0.15
N HIS A 339 -25.19 -6.24 -0.83
CA HIS A 339 -24.22 -7.32 -0.84
C HIS A 339 -23.16 -7.04 -1.91
N THR A 340 -21.90 -7.21 -1.53
CA THR A 340 -20.75 -7.08 -2.42
C THR A 340 -20.44 -8.42 -3.06
N PHE A 341 -20.77 -8.57 -4.33
CA PHE A 341 -20.39 -9.71 -5.18
C PHE A 341 -18.95 -9.54 -5.66
N LEU A 342 -18.19 -10.62 -5.56
CA LEU A 342 -16.77 -10.68 -5.87
C LEU A 342 -16.54 -11.72 -6.96
N PHE A 343 -15.98 -11.28 -8.07
CA PHE A 343 -15.65 -12.14 -9.20
C PHE A 343 -14.14 -12.13 -9.43
N GLU A 344 -13.58 -13.29 -9.77
CA GLU A 344 -12.31 -13.32 -10.48
C GLU A 344 -12.63 -13.19 -11.97
N ILE A 345 -12.19 -12.08 -12.57
CA ILE A 345 -12.39 -11.78 -13.99
C ILE A 345 -11.14 -12.17 -14.75
N THR A 346 -11.31 -13.02 -15.76
CA THR A 346 -10.27 -13.37 -16.71
C THR A 346 -10.62 -12.77 -18.06
N ASP A 347 -9.87 -11.77 -18.50
CA ASP A 347 -10.06 -11.07 -19.77
C ASP A 347 -8.81 -11.20 -20.64
N GLU A 348 -8.98 -11.26 -21.95
CA GLU A 348 -7.88 -11.37 -22.91
C GLU A 348 -6.88 -10.21 -22.85
N LYS A 349 -7.31 -9.03 -22.39
CA LYS A 349 -6.49 -7.82 -22.25
C LYS A 349 -5.78 -7.77 -20.90
N ASP A 350 -6.16 -8.60 -19.93
CA ASP A 350 -5.44 -8.75 -18.66
C ASP A 350 -4.63 -10.04 -18.64
N VAL A 351 -3.34 -9.86 -18.86
CA VAL A 351 -2.40 -10.94 -18.99
C VAL A 351 -2.02 -11.48 -17.62
N HIS A 352 -2.32 -12.75 -17.41
CA HIS A 352 -2.05 -13.48 -16.18
C HIS A 352 -1.05 -14.63 -16.36
N ILE A 353 -0.57 -15.19 -15.25
CA ILE A 353 0.52 -16.19 -15.25
C ILE A 353 -0.02 -17.55 -15.67
N ILE A 354 -1.24 -17.88 -15.26
CA ILE A 354 -1.93 -19.10 -15.66
C ILE A 354 -2.87 -18.77 -16.80
N LYS A 355 -2.92 -19.66 -17.80
CA LYS A 355 -3.93 -19.58 -18.86
C LYS A 355 -5.24 -20.07 -18.28
N GLU A 356 -6.18 -19.16 -18.15
CA GLU A 356 -7.52 -19.41 -17.62
C GLU A 356 -8.55 -19.34 -18.75
N VAL A 357 -9.73 -19.93 -18.53
CA VAL A 357 -10.87 -19.70 -19.41
C VAL A 357 -11.38 -18.27 -19.19
N PHE A 358 -11.58 -17.53 -20.27
CA PHE A 358 -12.08 -16.15 -20.20
C PHE A 358 -13.52 -16.10 -19.67
N GLY A 359 -13.82 -15.06 -18.89
CA GLY A 359 -15.13 -14.83 -18.29
C GLY A 359 -15.06 -14.47 -16.80
N GLU A 360 -16.20 -14.60 -16.13
CA GLU A 360 -16.36 -14.23 -14.73
C GLU A 360 -16.59 -15.49 -13.87
N THR A 361 -15.76 -15.64 -12.83
CA THR A 361 -15.96 -16.66 -11.82
C THR A 361 -16.39 -16.01 -10.51
N LEU A 362 -17.61 -16.30 -10.04
CA LEU A 362 -18.07 -15.82 -8.73
C LEU A 362 -17.22 -16.50 -7.66
N ILE A 363 -16.57 -15.71 -6.79
CA ILE A 363 -15.66 -16.21 -5.74
C ILE A 363 -16.06 -15.73 -4.34
N GLY A 364 -17.02 -14.81 -4.21
CA GLY A 364 -17.51 -14.39 -2.91
C GLY A 364 -18.72 -13.47 -2.96
N ILE A 365 -19.44 -13.43 -1.86
CA ILE A 365 -20.49 -12.46 -1.55
C ILE A 365 -20.28 -12.03 -0.10
N ILE A 366 -20.30 -10.73 0.14
CA ILE A 366 -20.13 -10.15 1.48
C ILE A 366 -21.30 -9.22 1.78
N ASP A 367 -21.97 -9.43 2.91
CA ASP A 367 -22.93 -8.48 3.45
C ASP A 367 -22.20 -7.19 3.88
N VAL A 368 -22.59 -6.05 3.30
CA VAL A 368 -21.93 -4.76 3.54
C VAL A 368 -22.12 -4.27 4.97
N ALA A 369 -23.24 -4.57 5.62
CA ALA A 369 -23.53 -4.11 6.98
C ALA A 369 -22.72 -4.91 8.00
N THR A 370 -22.74 -6.23 7.90
CA THR A 370 -22.16 -7.13 8.91
C THR A 370 -20.72 -7.53 8.60
N GLY A 371 -20.31 -7.47 7.33
CA GLY A 371 -19.05 -8.07 6.87
C GLY A 371 -19.06 -9.59 6.85
N ARG A 372 -20.21 -10.23 7.04
CA ARG A 372 -20.35 -11.68 6.90
C ARG A 372 -20.08 -12.07 5.45
N GLN A 373 -19.07 -12.91 5.27
CA GLN A 373 -18.82 -13.57 4.00
C GLN A 373 -19.72 -14.80 3.89
N PHE A 374 -20.31 -14.99 2.73
CA PHE A 374 -21.07 -16.19 2.42
C PHE A 374 -20.10 -17.37 2.25
N ASP A 375 -20.47 -18.53 2.79
CA ASP A 375 -19.70 -19.75 2.59
C ASP A 375 -19.84 -20.28 1.16
N GLU A 376 -18.98 -21.22 0.78
CA GLU A 376 -18.94 -21.69 -0.60
C GLU A 376 -20.20 -22.47 -1.04
N ASN A 377 -20.95 -23.07 -0.10
CA ASN A 377 -22.21 -23.74 -0.39
C ASN A 377 -23.31 -22.71 -0.68
N GLU A 378 -23.38 -21.63 0.11
CA GLU A 378 -24.27 -20.50 -0.17
C GLU A 378 -23.99 -19.92 -1.57
N LEU A 379 -22.72 -19.74 -1.93
CA LEU A 379 -22.32 -19.24 -3.25
C LEU A 379 -22.70 -20.21 -4.39
N ASN A 380 -22.52 -21.51 -4.18
CA ASN A 380 -22.91 -22.53 -5.16
C ASN A 380 -24.43 -22.55 -5.36
N ALA A 381 -25.21 -22.52 -4.28
CA ALA A 381 -26.67 -22.49 -4.35
C ALA A 381 -27.20 -21.28 -5.13
N ILE A 382 -26.60 -20.10 -4.92
CA ILE A 382 -26.95 -18.87 -5.66
C ILE A 382 -26.63 -19.04 -7.15
N ALA A 383 -25.43 -19.53 -7.48
CA ALA A 383 -25.03 -19.74 -8.87
C ALA A 383 -25.92 -20.78 -9.56
N ASP A 384 -26.23 -21.90 -8.91
CA ASP A 384 -27.08 -22.96 -9.45
C ASP A 384 -28.50 -22.49 -9.70
N THR A 385 -29.08 -21.76 -8.74
CA THR A 385 -30.43 -21.18 -8.86
C THR A 385 -30.48 -20.20 -10.03
N PHE A 386 -29.55 -19.25 -10.07
CA PHE A 386 -29.45 -18.27 -11.15
C PHE A 386 -29.29 -18.96 -12.51
N ASN A 387 -28.38 -19.93 -12.61
CA ASN A 387 -28.13 -20.66 -13.86
C ASN A 387 -29.36 -21.45 -14.32
N ALA A 388 -30.10 -22.07 -13.41
CA ALA A 388 -31.34 -22.77 -13.72
C ALA A 388 -32.41 -21.81 -14.29
N GLU A 389 -32.59 -20.64 -13.66
CA GLU A 389 -33.51 -19.60 -14.13
C GLU A 389 -33.12 -19.08 -15.51
N GLN A 390 -31.83 -18.78 -15.74
CA GLN A 390 -31.33 -18.31 -17.03
C GLN A 390 -31.46 -19.37 -18.14
N ASN A 391 -31.25 -20.64 -17.81
CA ASN A 391 -31.46 -21.74 -18.74
C ASN A 391 -32.94 -21.88 -19.13
N ALA A 392 -33.87 -21.71 -18.18
CA ALA A 392 -35.30 -21.80 -18.44
C ALA A 392 -35.81 -20.72 -19.42
N ILE A 393 -35.17 -19.55 -19.43
CA ILE A 393 -35.50 -18.45 -20.37
C ILE A 393 -34.57 -18.40 -21.60
N GLY A 394 -33.62 -19.33 -21.73
CA GLY A 394 -32.72 -19.43 -22.87
C GLY A 394 -31.80 -18.23 -23.07
N SER A 395 -31.44 -17.49 -22.00
CA SER A 395 -30.62 -16.27 -22.13
C SER A 395 -29.17 -16.53 -22.51
N GLY A 396 -28.67 -17.75 -22.26
CA GLY A 396 -27.26 -18.11 -22.43
C GLY A 396 -26.32 -17.48 -21.39
N ILE A 397 -26.84 -16.72 -20.43
CA ILE A 397 -26.06 -16.13 -19.34
C ILE A 397 -25.83 -17.18 -18.25
N LYS A 398 -24.59 -17.32 -17.78
CA LYS A 398 -24.22 -18.30 -16.74
C LYS A 398 -23.18 -17.70 -15.79
N ILE A 399 -23.36 -17.96 -14.49
CA ILE A 399 -22.34 -17.73 -13.47
C ILE A 399 -21.49 -18.98 -13.32
N THR A 400 -20.17 -18.79 -13.40
CA THR A 400 -19.19 -19.86 -13.15
C THR A 400 -18.75 -19.84 -11.69
N ARG A 401 -18.50 -21.03 -11.13
CA ARG A 401 -17.95 -21.24 -9.79
C ARG A 401 -16.63 -22.01 -9.90
N PRO A 402 -15.66 -21.74 -9.00
CA PRO A 402 -14.40 -22.48 -8.97
C PRO A 402 -14.63 -23.93 -8.57
N GLN A 403 -13.77 -24.83 -9.06
CA GLN A 403 -13.74 -26.22 -8.57
C GLN A 403 -13.37 -26.25 -7.09
N MET A 404 -13.92 -27.22 -6.36
CA MET A 404 -13.68 -27.39 -4.93
C MET A 404 -13.43 -28.84 -4.58
N ILE A 405 -12.51 -29.06 -3.64
CA ILE A 405 -12.28 -30.32 -2.96
C ILE A 405 -12.70 -30.12 -1.51
N THR A 406 -13.62 -30.93 -1.02
CA THR A 406 -14.14 -30.83 0.35
C THR A 406 -13.51 -31.87 1.26
N ALA A 407 -13.29 -31.50 2.52
CA ALA A 407 -12.81 -32.38 3.58
C ALA A 407 -11.58 -33.24 3.21
N ILE A 408 -10.60 -32.65 2.51
CA ILE A 408 -9.29 -33.27 2.24
C ILE A 408 -8.35 -33.01 3.41
N THR A 409 -7.48 -33.96 3.76
CA THR A 409 -6.46 -33.69 4.78
C THR A 409 -5.45 -32.67 4.26
N PHE A 410 -4.94 -31.80 5.14
CA PHE A 410 -3.97 -30.79 4.72
C PHE A 410 -2.68 -31.43 4.14
N GLY A 411 -2.27 -32.60 4.64
CA GLY A 411 -1.17 -33.39 4.10
C GLY A 411 -1.37 -33.80 2.64
N GLU A 412 -2.56 -34.34 2.32
CA GLU A 412 -2.93 -34.71 0.93
C GLU A 412 -3.03 -33.49 0.03
N LEU A 413 -3.60 -32.37 0.52
CA LEU A 413 -3.67 -31.13 -0.25
C LEU A 413 -2.27 -30.60 -0.60
N LYS A 414 -1.30 -30.68 0.33
CA LYS A 414 0.11 -30.34 0.04
C LYS A 414 0.74 -31.27 -0.99
N ALA A 415 0.41 -32.56 -0.98
CA ALA A 415 0.89 -33.50 -1.98
C ALA A 415 0.32 -33.16 -3.36
N LEU A 416 -0.99 -32.91 -3.45
CA LEU A 416 -1.67 -32.48 -4.67
C LEU A 416 -1.10 -31.16 -5.20
N LEU A 417 -0.86 -30.18 -4.33
CA LEU A 417 -0.32 -28.87 -4.70
C LEU A 417 0.98 -28.96 -5.53
N LYS A 418 1.80 -30.00 -5.33
CA LYS A 418 3.07 -30.17 -6.05
C LYS A 418 2.87 -30.47 -7.54
N THR A 419 1.72 -31.01 -7.93
CA THR A 419 1.48 -31.51 -9.29
C THR A 419 0.50 -30.67 -10.11
N VAL A 420 -0.11 -29.64 -9.52
CA VAL A 420 -1.10 -28.81 -10.23
C VAL A 420 -0.44 -27.75 -11.11
N GLU A 421 -1.04 -27.51 -12.28
CA GLU A 421 -0.61 -26.47 -13.23
C GLU A 421 -1.36 -25.14 -13.09
N HIS A 422 -2.23 -25.00 -12.08
CA HIS A 422 -2.98 -23.77 -11.80
C HIS A 422 -2.34 -22.96 -10.66
N GLU A 423 -2.89 -21.78 -10.31
CA GLU A 423 -2.25 -20.89 -9.31
C GLU A 423 -2.16 -21.52 -7.91
N GLY A 424 -3.16 -22.30 -7.54
CA GLY A 424 -3.21 -23.05 -6.28
C GLY A 424 -4.62 -23.05 -5.71
N PHE A 425 -4.74 -22.94 -4.38
CA PHE A 425 -6.01 -23.03 -3.67
C PHE A 425 -6.21 -21.88 -2.68
N MET A 426 -7.46 -21.44 -2.52
CA MET A 426 -7.95 -20.78 -1.31
C MET A 426 -8.35 -21.89 -0.33
N VAL A 427 -7.80 -21.87 0.88
CA VAL A 427 -7.97 -22.96 1.86
C VAL A 427 -8.84 -22.48 3.01
N PHE A 428 -9.87 -23.27 3.33
CA PHE A 428 -10.83 -23.03 4.39
C PHE A 428 -10.80 -24.18 5.40
N ASP A 429 -11.08 -23.89 6.66
CA ASP A 429 -11.34 -24.93 7.64
C ASP A 429 -12.64 -25.67 7.27
N SER A 430 -12.59 -26.99 7.18
CA SER A 430 -13.75 -27.77 6.72
C SER A 430 -14.91 -27.77 7.71
N GLN A 431 -14.68 -27.48 9.00
CA GLN A 431 -15.71 -27.45 10.02
C GLN A 431 -16.27 -26.04 10.20
N THR A 432 -15.42 -25.05 10.43
CA THR A 432 -15.85 -23.68 10.73
C THR A 432 -16.15 -22.85 9.47
N LYS A 433 -15.72 -23.34 8.30
CA LYS A 433 -15.76 -22.63 7.01
C LYS A 433 -14.96 -21.34 7.00
N GLU A 434 -14.09 -21.12 7.99
CA GLU A 434 -13.23 -19.96 8.05
C GLU A 434 -12.15 -20.02 6.96
N MET A 435 -11.94 -18.91 6.24
CA MET A 435 -10.84 -18.81 5.27
C MET A 435 -9.50 -18.69 5.99
N LEU A 436 -8.63 -19.70 5.81
CA LEU A 436 -7.37 -19.80 6.54
C LEU A 436 -6.22 -19.08 5.83
N PHE A 437 -5.98 -19.40 4.56
CA PHE A 437 -4.86 -18.86 3.78
C PHE A 437 -4.97 -19.17 2.29
N LYS A 438 -4.05 -18.59 1.52
CA LYS A 438 -3.78 -18.96 0.12
C LYS A 438 -2.65 -19.97 0.07
N LEU A 439 -2.83 -21.06 -0.65
CA LEU A 439 -1.82 -22.08 -0.89
C LEU A 439 -1.44 -22.07 -2.37
N LYS A 440 -0.27 -21.52 -2.71
CA LYS A 440 0.15 -21.33 -4.11
C LYS A 440 1.00 -22.49 -4.61
N SER A 441 0.74 -22.94 -5.84
CA SER A 441 1.46 -24.06 -6.43
C SER A 441 2.92 -23.68 -6.73
N PRO A 442 3.85 -24.64 -6.66
CA PRO A 442 5.22 -24.41 -7.08
C PRO A 442 5.31 -24.01 -8.57
N TYR A 443 4.50 -24.63 -9.44
CA TYR A 443 4.35 -24.29 -10.86
C TYR A 443 4.09 -22.79 -11.06
N TYR A 444 3.09 -22.23 -10.39
CA TYR A 444 2.79 -20.80 -10.47
C TYR A 444 3.93 -19.94 -9.92
N LEU A 445 4.48 -20.31 -8.76
CA LEU A 445 5.50 -19.51 -8.09
C LEU A 445 6.78 -19.41 -8.92
N ILE A 446 7.23 -20.51 -9.53
CA ILE A 446 8.44 -20.51 -10.36
C ILE A 446 8.24 -19.76 -11.68
N SER A 447 7.09 -19.97 -12.36
CA SER A 447 6.72 -19.22 -13.57
C SER A 447 6.65 -17.72 -13.30
N LYS A 448 6.03 -17.31 -12.19
CA LYS A 448 5.98 -15.90 -11.77
C LYS A 448 7.35 -15.33 -11.47
N PHE A 449 8.18 -16.07 -10.74
CA PHE A 449 9.48 -15.61 -10.28
C PHE A 449 10.42 -15.36 -11.45
N LEU A 450 10.49 -16.30 -12.39
CA LEU A 450 11.38 -16.25 -13.54
C LEU A 450 10.79 -15.46 -14.72
N GLY A 451 9.48 -15.50 -14.96
CA GLY A 451 8.80 -14.71 -15.99
C GLY A 451 9.00 -13.20 -15.83
N ARG A 452 9.02 -12.72 -14.58
CA ARG A 452 9.26 -11.31 -14.22
C ARG A 452 10.75 -10.92 -14.15
N SER A 453 11.63 -11.73 -14.72
CA SER A 453 13.06 -11.44 -14.75
C SER A 453 13.41 -10.44 -15.87
N LYS A 454 14.41 -9.61 -15.57
CA LYS A 454 15.06 -8.71 -16.52
C LYS A 454 16.51 -9.15 -16.66
N ALA A 455 17.16 -8.84 -17.78
CA ALA A 455 18.57 -9.19 -18.01
C ALA A 455 19.47 -8.77 -16.84
N SER A 456 19.22 -7.60 -16.25
CA SER A 456 19.98 -7.06 -15.11
C SER A 456 19.86 -7.86 -13.80
N ASN A 457 18.83 -8.69 -13.64
CA ASN A 457 18.61 -9.46 -12.41
C ASN A 457 18.50 -10.98 -12.62
N LEU A 458 18.47 -11.43 -13.87
CA LEU A 458 18.31 -12.84 -14.22
C LEU A 458 19.44 -13.70 -13.64
N GLY A 459 20.70 -13.28 -13.77
CA GLY A 459 21.83 -14.04 -13.24
C GLY A 459 21.73 -14.37 -11.74
N ARG A 460 21.20 -13.43 -10.94
CA ARG A 460 20.94 -13.68 -9.51
C ARG A 460 19.80 -14.69 -9.28
N LYS A 461 18.77 -14.65 -10.14
CA LYS A 461 17.60 -15.57 -10.07
C LYS A 461 17.93 -16.98 -10.56
N LEU A 462 18.95 -17.13 -11.40
CA LEU A 462 19.43 -18.42 -11.92
C LEU A 462 20.54 -19.05 -11.03
N ASP A 463 20.74 -18.52 -9.82
CA ASP A 463 21.64 -19.10 -8.84
C ASP A 463 20.98 -20.32 -8.19
N LYS A 464 21.49 -21.52 -8.53
CA LYS A 464 20.99 -22.80 -8.01
C LYS A 464 20.95 -22.85 -6.47
N ARG A 465 21.83 -22.11 -5.78
CA ARG A 465 21.85 -22.03 -4.31
C ARG A 465 20.61 -21.36 -3.71
N GLN A 466 19.78 -20.72 -4.53
CA GLN A 466 18.57 -19.99 -4.11
C GLN A 466 17.26 -20.72 -4.48
N VAL A 467 17.33 -21.89 -5.11
CA VAL A 467 16.16 -22.66 -5.55
C VAL A 467 16.31 -24.13 -5.15
N ASN A 468 15.18 -24.84 -4.99
CA ASN A 468 15.23 -26.27 -4.72
C ASN A 468 15.82 -27.04 -5.91
N GLU A 469 16.45 -28.18 -5.63
CA GLU A 469 17.15 -29.02 -6.62
C GLU A 469 16.25 -29.53 -7.76
N GLU A 470 14.95 -29.71 -7.48
CA GLU A 470 13.92 -30.04 -8.48
C GLU A 470 13.85 -29.04 -9.64
N TYR A 471 14.28 -27.78 -9.42
CA TYR A 471 14.30 -26.74 -10.46
C TYR A 471 15.63 -26.60 -11.18
N TYR A 472 16.67 -27.36 -10.81
CA TYR A 472 17.99 -27.24 -11.45
C TYR A 472 17.95 -27.47 -12.96
N PRO A 473 17.18 -28.46 -13.49
CA PRO A 473 17.03 -28.63 -14.94
C PRO A 473 16.44 -27.39 -15.63
N LEU A 474 15.43 -26.76 -15.02
CA LEU A 474 14.85 -25.52 -15.56
C LEU A 474 15.86 -24.37 -15.56
N ILE A 475 16.66 -24.25 -14.48
CA ILE A 475 17.71 -23.23 -14.40
C ILE A 475 18.76 -23.44 -15.49
N ASP A 476 19.18 -24.68 -15.73
CA ASP A 476 20.16 -25.00 -16.78
C ASP A 476 19.58 -24.72 -18.16
N TYR A 477 18.35 -25.13 -18.42
CA TYR A 477 17.65 -24.86 -19.67
C TYR A 477 17.56 -23.36 -19.97
N ILE A 478 17.24 -22.53 -18.97
CA ILE A 478 17.23 -21.06 -19.15
C ILE A 478 18.64 -20.50 -19.37
N LYS A 479 19.68 -21.04 -18.73
CA LYS A 479 21.07 -20.60 -18.96
C LYS A 479 21.54 -20.93 -20.36
N GLU A 480 21.24 -22.13 -20.85
CA GLU A 480 21.55 -22.57 -22.21
C GLU A 480 20.83 -21.72 -23.26
N ASN A 481 19.63 -21.24 -22.94
CA ASN A 481 18.80 -20.41 -23.81
C ASN A 481 18.75 -18.93 -23.39
N GLN A 482 19.76 -18.44 -22.66
CA GLN A 482 19.69 -17.16 -21.96
C GLN A 482 19.51 -15.95 -22.89
N GLU A 483 20.14 -15.96 -24.06
CA GLU A 483 20.04 -14.88 -25.03
C GLU A 483 18.60 -14.76 -25.57
N THR A 484 18.04 -15.88 -26.05
CA THR A 484 16.64 -16.00 -26.48
C THR A 484 15.70 -15.60 -25.34
N PHE A 485 15.88 -16.17 -24.15
CA PHE A 485 15.02 -15.92 -23.00
C PHE A 485 15.00 -14.44 -22.60
N ASN A 486 16.11 -13.70 -22.73
CA ASN A 486 16.14 -12.27 -22.41
C ASN A 486 15.35 -11.40 -23.39
N GLN A 487 15.20 -11.84 -24.65
CA GLN A 487 14.45 -11.14 -25.69
C GLN A 487 12.94 -11.38 -25.58
N LEU A 488 12.51 -12.46 -24.92
CA LEU A 488 11.11 -12.81 -24.71
C LEU A 488 10.38 -11.76 -23.85
N SER A 489 9.12 -11.52 -24.20
CA SER A 489 8.18 -10.76 -23.35
C SER A 489 7.94 -11.48 -22.03
N GLU A 490 7.32 -10.82 -21.03
CA GLU A 490 6.97 -11.50 -19.76
C GLU A 490 6.10 -12.74 -20.01
N LEU A 491 5.17 -12.66 -20.97
CA LEU A 491 4.32 -13.78 -21.36
C LEU A 491 5.07 -14.91 -22.01
N ASP A 492 5.92 -14.59 -22.98
CA ASP A 492 6.64 -15.63 -23.71
C ASP A 492 7.65 -16.33 -22.79
N LYS A 493 8.22 -15.61 -21.82
CA LYS A 493 9.02 -16.23 -20.74
C LYS A 493 8.20 -17.19 -19.91
N ILE A 494 6.98 -16.81 -19.51
CA ILE A 494 6.09 -17.68 -18.74
C ILE A 494 5.75 -18.93 -19.56
N ALA A 495 5.38 -18.78 -20.83
CA ALA A 495 5.09 -19.90 -21.72
C ALA A 495 6.31 -20.82 -21.88
N PHE A 496 7.49 -20.26 -22.10
CA PHE A 496 8.77 -20.99 -22.20
C PHE A 496 9.05 -21.83 -20.95
N ILE A 497 8.86 -21.26 -19.76
CA ILE A 497 9.03 -21.98 -18.49
C ILE A 497 7.98 -23.09 -18.34
N GLN A 498 6.73 -22.78 -18.66
CA GLN A 498 5.61 -23.71 -18.49
C GLN A 498 5.70 -24.90 -19.44
N GLU A 499 6.15 -24.70 -20.67
CA GLU A 499 6.40 -25.77 -21.64
C GLU A 499 7.50 -26.71 -21.15
N PHE A 500 8.59 -26.17 -20.61
CA PHE A 500 9.63 -26.99 -20.00
C PHE A 500 9.09 -27.84 -18.84
N LEU A 501 8.35 -27.22 -17.91
CA LEU A 501 7.81 -27.92 -16.73
C LEU A 501 6.80 -29.02 -17.06
N LYS A 502 6.19 -29.00 -18.26
CA LYS A 502 5.29 -30.06 -18.73
C LYS A 502 6.01 -31.31 -19.23
N ASN A 503 7.29 -31.17 -19.58
CA ASN A 503 8.07 -32.19 -20.27
C ASN A 503 9.14 -32.83 -19.36
N VAL A 504 9.12 -32.56 -18.04
CA VAL A 504 10.12 -32.99 -17.06
C VAL A 504 9.49 -33.77 -15.92
#